data_AF-A0A1T4STN2-F1
#
_entry.id   AF-A0A1T4STN2-F1
#
_cell.length_a   1.000
_cell.length_b   1.000
_cell.length_c   1.000
_cell.angle_alpha   90.00
_cell.angle_beta   90.00
_cell.angle_gamma   90.00
#
_symmetry.space_group_name_H-M   'P 1'
#
loop_
_entity.id
_entity.type
_entity.pdbx_description
1 polymer ?
#
loop_
_entity_poly.entity_id
_entity_poly.type
_entity_poly.pdbx_seq_one_letter_code
_entity_poly.pdbx_strand_id
1 'polypeptide(L)'
;MTQTGPTDPDPAALPPRPGEGALDDGRSAPRHGRAALLRLARWFEGADPEAAHRLFTAAFALYPARHLEGQGEDTVAATTGWWDAPPSAGVAVRSARRSAPGPVHDHTEQQTRLRDAAEAAAHWRRSAAQEVRDLLAEPTRDGDRPQLSGAALEVLMGLLTAALGTDDAASGAGTAADLELDIRLRVIPAPGATLTLREAGGELVLRDLSLHATRYAGGTDPSVEPDSPTESSSELAHPA
;
A
#
# COMPACT_ATOMS: atom_id res chain seq x y z
N MET A 1 -18.07 -77.63 -49.62
CA MET A 1 -18.24 -77.45 -48.16
C MET A 1 -17.09 -76.58 -47.67
N THR A 2 -17.41 -75.35 -47.19
CA THR A 2 -16.62 -74.39 -46.36
C THR A 2 -15.19 -74.04 -46.82
N GLN A 3 -14.80 -72.87 -47.39
CA GLN A 3 -14.87 -71.43 -46.99
C GLN A 3 -14.34 -71.19 -45.56
N THR A 4 -13.33 -70.36 -45.23
CA THR A 4 -13.02 -68.92 -45.52
C THR A 4 -11.54 -68.67 -45.11
N GLY A 5 -10.62 -68.01 -45.83
CA GLY A 5 -10.47 -66.56 -46.03
C GLY A 5 -9.10 -66.05 -45.48
N PRO A 6 -8.50 -64.95 -46.00
CA PRO A 6 -7.05 -64.72 -46.06
C PRO A 6 -6.50 -63.67 -45.06
N THR A 7 -5.20 -63.71 -44.74
CA THR A 7 -4.48 -62.63 -44.02
C THR A 7 -3.56 -61.90 -45.00
N ASP A 8 -3.89 -60.63 -45.21
CA ASP A 8 -3.28 -59.63 -46.10
C ASP A 8 -1.86 -59.19 -45.63
N PRO A 9 -1.04 -58.59 -46.51
CA PRO A 9 0.39 -58.38 -46.32
C PRO A 9 0.75 -57.04 -45.68
N ASP A 10 2.00 -56.99 -45.23
CA ASP A 10 2.80 -55.82 -44.89
C ASP A 10 2.62 -54.64 -45.87
N PRO A 11 2.37 -53.43 -45.35
CA PRO A 11 2.80 -52.23 -46.02
C PRO A 11 3.47 -51.20 -45.08
N ALA A 12 4.57 -50.66 -45.60
CA ALA A 12 5.13 -49.34 -45.36
C ALA A 12 6.19 -49.22 -44.25
N ALA A 13 7.42 -49.44 -44.70
CA ALA A 13 8.56 -48.62 -44.32
C ALA A 13 8.23 -47.12 -44.45
N LEU A 14 8.20 -46.43 -43.31
CA LEU A 14 8.25 -44.97 -43.21
C LEU A 14 9.51 -44.62 -42.40
N PRO A 15 10.43 -43.77 -42.89
CA PRO A 15 11.60 -43.39 -42.11
C PRO A 15 11.20 -42.50 -40.91
N PRO A 16 11.84 -42.66 -39.74
CA PRO A 16 11.60 -41.77 -38.59
C PRO A 16 12.04 -40.34 -38.90
N ARG A 17 11.24 -39.38 -38.42
CA ARG A 17 11.45 -37.94 -38.59
C ARG A 17 12.69 -37.46 -37.82
N PRO A 18 13.44 -36.46 -38.33
CA PRO A 18 14.53 -35.85 -37.59
C PRO A 18 13.95 -34.99 -36.46
N GLY A 19 14.07 -35.45 -35.22
CA GLY A 19 13.53 -34.70 -34.08
C GLY A 19 13.73 -35.30 -32.69
N GLU A 20 14.20 -36.53 -32.54
CA GLU A 20 14.42 -37.13 -31.21
C GLU A 20 15.88 -37.53 -31.06
N GLY A 21 16.68 -36.53 -30.70
CA GLY A 21 17.99 -36.77 -30.08
C GLY A 21 17.77 -37.45 -28.74
N ALA A 22 18.17 -38.72 -28.71
CA ALA A 22 18.34 -39.60 -27.57
C ALA A 22 18.41 -38.91 -26.19
N LEU A 23 17.52 -39.36 -25.32
CA LEU A 23 17.56 -39.13 -23.88
C LEU A 23 18.91 -39.60 -23.33
N ASP A 24 19.72 -38.66 -22.88
CA ASP A 24 20.97 -38.92 -22.14
C ASP A 24 20.60 -39.54 -20.78
N ASP A 25 21.08 -40.75 -20.56
CA ASP A 25 20.80 -41.62 -19.43
C ASP A 25 21.11 -40.95 -18.08
N GLY A 26 20.07 -40.61 -17.31
CA GLY A 26 19.92 -40.80 -15.86
C GLY A 26 21.01 -40.40 -14.85
N ARG A 27 22.17 -39.89 -15.25
CA ARG A 27 23.28 -39.48 -14.38
C ARG A 27 23.44 -37.99 -14.53
N SER A 28 22.83 -37.24 -13.60
CA SER A 28 22.84 -35.78 -13.60
C SER A 28 24.27 -35.27 -13.78
N ALA A 29 24.58 -34.78 -14.99
CA ALA A 29 25.91 -34.31 -15.31
C ALA A 29 26.33 -33.22 -14.32
N PRO A 30 27.62 -33.14 -13.95
CA PRO A 30 28.09 -32.15 -13.00
C PRO A 30 27.74 -30.75 -13.51
N ARG A 31 26.98 -30.02 -12.70
CA ARG A 31 26.47 -28.67 -13.02
C ARG A 31 27.57 -27.59 -12.97
N HIS A 32 28.80 -27.97 -12.68
CA HIS A 32 29.97 -27.12 -12.53
C HIS A 32 31.24 -27.87 -12.99
N GLY A 33 32.28 -27.13 -13.34
CA GLY A 33 33.56 -27.67 -13.81
C GLY A 33 33.69 -27.75 -15.34
N ARG A 34 34.80 -28.34 -15.80
CA ARG A 34 35.21 -28.32 -17.21
C ARG A 34 34.13 -28.83 -18.18
N ALA A 35 33.41 -29.89 -17.83
CA ALA A 35 32.36 -30.45 -18.68
C ALA A 35 31.18 -29.48 -18.88
N ALA A 36 30.82 -28.71 -17.86
CA ALA A 36 29.77 -27.68 -17.95
C ALA A 36 30.22 -26.51 -18.83
N LEU A 37 31.49 -26.09 -18.74
CA LEU A 37 32.05 -25.02 -19.57
C LEU A 37 32.12 -25.41 -21.05
N LEU A 38 32.50 -26.66 -21.36
CA LEU A 38 32.54 -27.15 -22.75
C LEU A 38 31.13 -27.27 -23.36
N ARG A 39 30.13 -27.58 -22.53
CA ARG A 39 28.73 -27.57 -22.95
C ARG A 39 28.25 -26.15 -23.25
N LEU A 40 28.59 -25.20 -22.37
CA LEU A 40 28.30 -23.78 -22.59
C LEU A 40 28.96 -23.27 -23.86
N ALA A 41 30.24 -23.60 -24.10
CA ALA A 41 30.96 -23.22 -25.31
C ALA A 41 30.26 -23.73 -26.58
N ARG A 42 29.75 -24.96 -26.57
CA ARG A 42 28.96 -25.53 -27.69
C ARG A 42 27.65 -24.79 -27.92
N TRP A 43 27.00 -24.29 -26.87
CA TRP A 43 25.81 -23.44 -27.02
C TRP A 43 26.13 -22.06 -27.58
N PHE A 44 27.29 -21.49 -27.24
CA PHE A 44 27.76 -20.23 -27.83
C PHE A 44 28.14 -20.37 -29.31
N GLU A 45 28.71 -21.50 -29.71
CA GLU A 45 29.15 -21.76 -31.08
C GLU A 45 28.02 -21.72 -32.11
N GLY A 46 26.79 -22.06 -31.69
CA GLY A 46 25.59 -22.01 -32.54
C GLY A 46 24.66 -20.83 -32.28
N ALA A 47 25.01 -19.89 -31.40
CA ALA A 47 24.14 -18.80 -31.00
C ALA A 47 24.36 -17.55 -31.87
N ASP A 48 23.27 -16.90 -32.29
CA ASP A 48 23.32 -15.53 -32.80
C ASP A 48 23.73 -14.53 -31.68
N PRO A 49 24.15 -13.29 -32.02
CA PRO A 49 24.62 -12.33 -31.02
C PRO A 49 23.63 -12.04 -29.88
N GLU A 50 22.33 -12.03 -30.16
CA GLU A 50 21.28 -11.76 -29.17
C GLU A 50 21.06 -12.97 -28.26
N ALA A 51 21.06 -14.17 -28.83
CA ALA A 51 21.01 -15.44 -28.13
C ALA A 51 22.25 -15.65 -27.26
N ALA A 52 23.43 -15.27 -27.75
CA ALA A 52 24.68 -15.30 -26.99
C ALA A 52 24.61 -14.36 -25.79
N HIS A 53 24.06 -13.16 -25.94
CA HIS A 53 23.86 -12.22 -24.84
C HIS A 53 22.90 -12.78 -23.77
N ARG A 54 21.79 -13.39 -24.19
CA ARG A 54 20.83 -14.05 -23.27
C ARG A 54 21.45 -15.25 -22.56
N LEU A 55 22.21 -16.08 -23.28
CA LEU A 55 22.92 -17.23 -22.72
C LEU A 55 23.98 -16.79 -21.70
N PHE A 56 24.73 -15.73 -21.99
CA PHE A 56 25.70 -15.14 -21.07
C PHE A 56 25.01 -14.64 -19.79
N THR A 57 23.94 -13.86 -19.95
CA THR A 57 23.18 -13.29 -18.84
C THR A 57 22.57 -14.38 -17.93
N ALA A 58 22.06 -15.45 -18.53
CA ALA A 58 21.48 -16.59 -17.82
C ALA A 58 22.54 -17.46 -17.12
N ALA A 59 23.66 -17.75 -17.80
CA ALA A 59 24.71 -18.62 -17.27
C ALA A 59 25.45 -18.00 -16.07
N PHE A 60 25.67 -16.69 -16.12
CA PHE A 60 26.40 -15.95 -15.08
C PHE A 60 25.50 -15.19 -14.11
N ALA A 61 24.18 -15.38 -14.23
CA ALA A 61 23.18 -14.69 -13.41
C ALA A 61 23.48 -13.18 -13.33
N LEU A 62 23.58 -12.49 -14.48
CA LEU A 62 23.71 -11.03 -14.53
C LEU A 62 22.37 -10.31 -14.36
N TYR A 63 21.24 -11.04 -14.33
CA TYR A 63 19.91 -10.47 -14.14
C TYR A 63 19.52 -10.03 -12.70
N PRO A 64 20.10 -10.54 -11.58
CA PRO A 64 19.67 -10.21 -10.22
C PRO A 64 20.39 -9.00 -9.60
N ALA A 65 21.15 -8.20 -10.37
CA ALA A 65 21.80 -6.99 -9.85
C ALA A 65 20.82 -5.85 -9.47
N ARG A 66 19.51 -6.13 -9.35
CA ARG A 66 18.51 -5.19 -8.84
C ARG A 66 18.36 -5.21 -7.31
N HIS A 67 18.96 -6.19 -6.64
CA HIS A 67 18.90 -6.31 -5.17
C HIS A 67 20.28 -6.58 -4.57
N LEU A 68 21.24 -5.71 -4.89
CA LEU A 68 22.51 -5.64 -4.17
C LEU A 68 22.26 -4.98 -2.81
N GLU A 69 21.72 -5.74 -1.87
CA GLU A 69 21.65 -5.34 -0.47
C GLU A 69 22.93 -5.80 0.23
N GLY A 70 23.88 -4.87 0.42
CA GLY A 70 25.04 -5.09 1.25
C GLY A 70 24.71 -4.77 2.71
N GLN A 71 25.00 -5.70 3.62
CA GLN A 71 25.10 -5.40 5.05
C GLN A 71 26.44 -4.67 5.26
N GLY A 72 26.42 -3.35 5.23
CA GLY A 72 27.60 -2.52 5.49
C GLY A 72 27.63 -2.06 6.93
N GLU A 73 28.27 -2.80 7.84
CA GLU A 73 28.63 -2.27 9.16
C GLU A 73 30.02 -1.61 9.19
N ASP A 74 30.84 -1.80 8.15
CA ASP A 74 32.19 -1.22 8.13
C ASP A 74 32.20 0.16 7.45
N THR A 75 32.36 1.19 8.28
CA THR A 75 32.46 2.60 7.86
C THR A 75 33.82 2.91 7.25
N VAL A 76 34.00 2.58 5.97
CA VAL A 76 35.15 3.04 5.19
C VAL A 76 35.01 4.54 4.92
N ALA A 77 36.02 5.34 5.26
CA ALA A 77 36.03 6.77 5.00
C ALA A 77 35.91 7.07 3.50
N ALA A 78 35.13 8.10 3.13
CA ALA A 78 34.85 8.46 1.73
C ALA A 78 36.10 8.86 0.92
N THR A 79 37.23 9.14 1.59
CA THR A 79 38.52 9.47 0.98
C THR A 79 39.39 8.25 0.67
N THR A 80 38.97 7.06 1.08
CA THR A 80 39.73 5.83 0.83
C THR A 80 39.46 5.35 -0.59
N GLY A 81 40.53 5.26 -1.38
CA GLY A 81 40.47 4.70 -2.72
C GLY A 81 40.05 3.23 -2.68
N TRP A 82 39.26 2.80 -3.65
CA TRP A 82 38.75 1.42 -3.75
C TRP A 82 39.85 0.34 -3.76
N TRP A 83 41.09 0.69 -4.13
CA TRP A 83 42.24 -0.22 -4.13
C TRP A 83 42.85 -0.41 -2.73
N ASP A 84 42.69 0.58 -1.87
CA ASP A 84 43.25 0.62 -0.51
C ASP A 84 42.18 0.32 0.56
N ALA A 85 40.91 0.26 0.17
CA ALA A 85 39.83 -0.15 1.05
C ALA A 85 39.94 -1.65 1.37
N PRO A 86 39.68 -2.07 2.63
CA PRO A 86 39.56 -3.49 2.94
C PRO A 86 38.48 -4.13 2.04
N PRO A 87 38.71 -5.34 1.52
CA PRO A 87 37.73 -6.00 0.66
C PRO A 87 36.43 -6.14 1.43
N SER A 88 35.35 -5.59 0.88
CA SER A 88 34.05 -5.65 1.55
C SER A 88 33.66 -7.12 1.73
N ALA A 89 33.35 -7.52 2.98
CA ALA A 89 32.80 -8.84 3.27
C ALA A 89 31.40 -9.06 2.62
N GLY A 90 30.89 -8.04 1.95
CA GLY A 90 29.53 -7.93 1.43
C GLY A 90 29.38 -8.23 -0.05
N VAL A 91 30.10 -9.19 -0.63
CA VAL A 91 29.53 -10.05 -1.69
C VAL A 91 30.16 -11.43 -1.54
N ALA A 92 29.81 -12.13 -0.46
CA ALA A 92 29.67 -13.57 -0.64
C ALA A 92 28.58 -13.73 -1.71
N VAL A 93 28.99 -13.87 -2.98
CA VAL A 93 28.20 -14.66 -3.93
C VAL A 93 28.03 -15.95 -3.17
N ARG A 94 26.89 -16.10 -2.48
CA ARG A 94 26.52 -17.38 -1.91
C ARG A 94 26.56 -18.26 -3.13
N SER A 95 27.64 -19.04 -3.24
CA SER A 95 27.71 -20.11 -4.21
C SER A 95 26.37 -20.77 -4.04
N ALA A 96 25.60 -20.86 -5.11
CA ALA A 96 24.30 -21.50 -5.09
C ALA A 96 24.48 -23.01 -4.86
N ARG A 97 25.16 -23.41 -3.77
CA ARG A 97 24.64 -24.43 -2.90
C ARG A 97 23.21 -24.00 -2.65
N ARG A 98 22.31 -24.63 -3.42
CA ARG A 98 20.91 -24.82 -3.06
C ARG A 98 20.91 -25.53 -1.71
N SER A 99 21.33 -24.85 -0.65
CA SER A 99 20.82 -25.17 0.66
C SER A 99 19.35 -24.91 0.50
N ALA A 100 18.54 -25.92 0.84
CA ALA A 100 17.09 -25.71 0.95
C ALA A 100 16.87 -24.40 1.71
N PRO A 101 15.90 -23.55 1.29
CA PRO A 101 15.58 -22.36 2.07
C PRO A 101 15.48 -22.78 3.53
N GLY A 102 16.25 -22.13 4.39
CA GLY A 102 16.17 -22.39 5.82
C GLY A 102 14.71 -22.27 6.25
N PRO A 103 14.26 -23.04 7.25
CA PRO A 103 12.87 -22.98 7.70
C PRO A 103 12.51 -21.52 7.96
N VAL A 104 11.48 -21.04 7.26
CA VAL A 104 10.95 -19.69 7.45
C VAL A 104 10.57 -19.58 8.92
N HIS A 105 11.12 -18.59 9.62
CA HIS A 105 10.76 -18.35 11.00
C HIS A 105 9.26 -18.09 11.08
N ASP A 106 8.59 -18.80 11.98
CA ASP A 106 7.16 -18.62 12.18
C ASP A 106 6.93 -17.27 12.88
N HIS A 107 6.53 -16.27 12.08
CA HIS A 107 6.21 -14.93 12.56
C HIS A 107 4.72 -14.76 12.86
N THR A 108 3.93 -15.84 12.91
CA THR A 108 2.47 -15.75 13.14
C THR A 108 2.14 -15.04 14.45
N GLU A 109 2.84 -15.34 15.55
CA GLU A 109 2.63 -14.67 16.84
C GLU A 109 2.96 -13.17 16.78
N GLN A 110 4.01 -12.79 16.03
CA GLN A 110 4.37 -11.39 15.84
C GLN A 110 3.32 -10.65 14.98
N GLN A 111 2.85 -11.30 13.90
CA GLN A 111 1.81 -10.76 13.04
C GLN A 111 0.49 -10.57 13.79
N THR A 112 0.08 -11.56 14.60
CA THR A 112 -1.11 -11.47 15.45
C THR A 112 -0.98 -10.32 16.43
N ARG A 113 0.15 -10.18 17.15
CA ARG A 113 0.36 -9.05 18.07
C ARG A 113 0.29 -7.69 17.39
N LEU A 114 0.89 -7.54 16.20
CA LEU A 114 0.83 -6.29 15.43
C LEU A 114 -0.59 -5.98 14.96
N ARG A 115 -1.34 -7.01 14.53
CA ARG A 115 -2.73 -6.89 14.13
C ARG A 115 -3.62 -6.48 15.30
N ASP A 116 -3.50 -7.16 16.44
CA ASP A 116 -4.28 -6.84 17.64
C ASP A 116 -3.99 -5.42 18.14
N ALA A 117 -2.72 -4.98 18.10
CA ALA A 117 -2.35 -3.62 18.45
C ALA A 117 -2.95 -2.58 17.48
N ALA A 118 -2.96 -2.87 16.19
CA ALA A 118 -3.58 -2.00 15.18
C ALA A 118 -5.11 -1.94 15.35
N GLU A 119 -5.76 -3.08 15.59
CA GLU A 119 -7.21 -3.16 15.83
C GLU A 119 -7.61 -2.41 17.10
N ALA A 120 -6.82 -2.55 18.19
CA ALA A 120 -7.02 -1.79 19.41
C ALA A 120 -6.86 -0.29 19.19
N ALA A 121 -5.80 0.15 18.50
CA ALA A 121 -5.58 1.56 18.18
C ALA A 121 -6.72 2.16 17.34
N ALA A 122 -7.21 1.43 16.33
CA ALA A 122 -8.34 1.82 15.51
C ALA A 122 -9.65 1.88 16.31
N HIS A 123 -9.83 0.98 17.29
CA HIS A 123 -10.98 1.02 18.19
C HIS A 123 -10.93 2.29 19.08
N TRP A 124 -9.78 2.58 19.70
CA TRP A 124 -9.62 3.78 20.52
C TRP A 124 -9.88 5.07 19.75
N ARG A 125 -9.38 5.18 18.51
CA ARG A 125 -9.63 6.34 17.66
C ARG A 125 -11.11 6.51 17.30
N ARG A 126 -11.81 5.42 16.98
CA ARG A 126 -13.26 5.47 16.70
C ARG A 126 -14.08 5.87 17.93
N SER A 127 -13.74 5.34 19.10
CA SER A 127 -14.38 5.72 20.37
C SER A 127 -14.13 7.19 20.73
N ALA A 128 -12.89 7.67 20.55
CA ALA A 128 -12.54 9.07 20.74
C ALA A 128 -13.30 10.01 19.77
N ALA A 129 -13.40 9.64 18.50
CA ALA A 129 -14.19 10.41 17.54
C ALA A 129 -15.69 10.43 17.89
N GLN A 130 -16.23 9.31 18.39
CA GLN A 130 -17.61 9.26 18.88
C GLN A 130 -17.83 10.22 20.05
N GLU A 131 -16.91 10.27 21.01
CA GLU A 131 -16.96 11.21 22.13
C GLU A 131 -16.97 12.67 21.65
N VAL A 132 -16.10 13.03 20.70
CA VAL A 132 -16.09 14.37 20.09
C VAL A 132 -17.43 14.68 19.42
N ARG A 133 -18.02 13.72 18.68
CA ARG A 133 -19.33 13.90 18.04
C ARG A 133 -20.44 14.11 19.06
N ASP A 134 -20.48 13.31 20.11
CA ASP A 134 -21.55 13.39 21.11
C ASP A 134 -21.46 14.69 21.92
N LEU A 135 -20.25 15.12 22.23
CA LEU A 135 -20.00 16.34 23.01
C LEU A 135 -20.20 17.63 22.20
N LEU A 136 -19.82 17.62 20.93
CA LEU A 136 -19.93 18.77 20.02
C LEU A 136 -21.11 18.64 19.04
N ALA A 137 -22.08 17.77 19.34
CA ALA A 137 -23.29 17.57 18.54
C ALA A 137 -24.09 18.85 18.40
N GLU A 138 -24.07 19.71 19.42
CA GLU A 138 -24.64 21.06 19.38
C GLU A 138 -23.51 22.09 19.25
N PRO A 139 -23.74 23.23 18.58
CA PRO A 139 -22.76 24.31 18.53
C PRO A 139 -22.39 24.75 19.94
N THR A 140 -21.09 24.77 20.22
CA THR A 140 -20.57 25.22 21.53
C THR A 140 -20.90 26.69 21.75
N ARG A 141 -21.33 27.01 22.97
CA ARG A 141 -21.70 28.37 23.40
C ARG A 141 -20.54 29.03 24.13
N ASP A 142 -20.62 30.36 24.25
CA ASP A 142 -19.65 31.14 25.00
C ASP A 142 -19.62 30.69 26.48
N GLY A 143 -18.41 30.47 27.00
CA GLY A 143 -18.18 30.02 28.37
C GLY A 143 -18.37 28.52 28.59
N ASP A 144 -18.67 27.73 27.56
CA ASP A 144 -18.79 26.27 27.70
C ASP A 144 -17.46 25.65 28.13
N ARG A 145 -17.56 24.67 29.04
CA ARG A 145 -16.40 23.96 29.61
C ARG A 145 -16.51 22.44 29.54
N PRO A 146 -16.63 21.84 28.35
CA PRO A 146 -16.83 20.42 28.26
C PRO A 146 -15.53 19.66 28.56
N GLN A 147 -15.69 18.45 29.11
CA GLN A 147 -14.57 17.56 29.41
C GLN A 147 -14.41 16.56 28.28
N LEU A 148 -13.17 16.38 27.83
CA LEU A 148 -12.78 15.41 26.81
C LEU A 148 -11.71 14.48 27.37
N SER A 149 -11.77 13.21 26.97
CA SER A 149 -10.65 12.29 27.14
C SER A 149 -9.43 12.76 26.33
N GLY A 150 -8.23 12.38 26.76
CA GLY A 150 -7.00 12.72 26.02
C GLY A 150 -7.03 12.24 24.57
N ALA A 151 -7.57 11.05 24.31
CA ALA A 151 -7.71 10.53 22.95
C ALA A 151 -8.71 11.35 22.11
N ALA A 152 -9.81 11.80 22.70
CA ALA A 152 -10.78 12.67 22.02
C ALA A 152 -10.20 14.06 21.73
N LEU A 153 -9.40 14.61 22.66
CA LEU A 153 -8.70 15.88 22.46
C LEU A 153 -7.67 15.77 21.31
N GLU A 154 -6.92 14.67 21.19
CA GLU A 154 -5.99 14.43 20.09
C GLU A 154 -6.70 14.40 18.72
N VAL A 155 -7.84 13.68 18.63
CA VAL A 155 -8.67 13.66 17.40
C VAL A 155 -9.17 15.06 17.07
N LEU A 156 -9.66 15.79 18.08
CA LEU A 156 -10.14 17.15 17.89
C LEU A 156 -9.03 18.09 17.42
N MET A 157 -7.83 18.01 18.00
CA MET A 157 -6.67 18.82 17.61
C MET A 157 -6.23 18.53 16.17
N GLY A 158 -6.24 17.26 15.75
CA GLY A 158 -5.99 16.88 14.37
C GLY A 158 -7.01 17.50 13.40
N LEU A 159 -8.30 17.44 13.74
CA LEU A 159 -9.38 18.04 12.94
C LEU A 159 -9.31 19.57 12.93
N LEU A 160 -9.00 20.21 14.05
CA LEU A 160 -8.81 21.66 14.15
C LEU A 160 -7.64 22.11 13.27
N THR A 161 -6.52 21.39 13.32
CA THR A 161 -5.35 21.68 12.49
C THR A 161 -5.69 21.55 11.01
N ALA A 162 -6.43 20.51 10.62
CA ALA A 162 -6.90 20.34 9.25
C ALA A 162 -7.89 21.43 8.82
N ALA A 163 -8.82 21.82 9.71
CA ALA A 163 -9.84 22.83 9.43
C ALA A 163 -9.23 24.22 9.29
N LEU A 164 -8.25 24.57 10.13
CA LEU A 164 -7.54 25.85 10.08
C LEU A 164 -6.52 25.91 8.93
N GLY A 165 -6.00 24.75 8.50
CA GLY A 165 -5.12 24.66 7.33
C GLY A 165 -5.87 24.73 6.00
N THR A 166 -7.19 24.49 6.02
CA THR A 166 -8.06 24.57 4.83
C THR A 166 -8.70 25.95 4.81
N ASP A 167 -8.11 26.88 4.07
CA ASP A 167 -8.57 28.26 3.98
C ASP A 167 -9.87 28.34 3.14
N ASP A 168 -11.02 28.40 3.80
CA ASP A 168 -12.27 28.85 3.17
C ASP A 168 -12.40 30.37 3.31
N ALA A 169 -11.62 31.07 2.50
CA ALA A 169 -11.52 32.53 2.50
C ALA A 169 -12.86 33.25 2.23
N ALA A 170 -13.87 32.55 1.71
CA ALA A 170 -15.19 33.12 1.43
C ALA A 170 -16.07 33.25 2.68
N SER A 171 -15.93 32.32 3.63
CA SER A 171 -16.85 32.20 4.78
C SER A 171 -16.18 32.52 6.12
N GLY A 172 -14.85 32.51 6.17
CA GLY A 172 -14.09 32.56 7.42
C GLY A 172 -14.29 31.35 8.32
N ALA A 173 -15.09 30.36 7.89
CA ALA A 173 -15.42 29.15 8.61
C ALA A 173 -14.60 27.98 8.06
N GLY A 174 -13.80 27.34 8.92
CA GLY A 174 -13.01 26.17 8.54
C GLY A 174 -13.84 24.89 8.66
N THR A 175 -13.75 23.99 7.69
CA THR A 175 -14.35 22.64 7.81
C THR A 175 -13.28 21.58 7.58
N ALA A 176 -13.25 20.59 8.46
CA ALA A 176 -12.46 19.38 8.28
C ALA A 176 -13.32 18.14 8.41
N ALA A 177 -12.93 17.08 7.69
CA ALA A 177 -13.64 15.81 7.71
C ALA A 177 -12.65 14.65 7.72
N ASP A 178 -13.01 13.61 8.46
CA ASP A 178 -12.33 12.32 8.44
C ASP A 178 -13.37 11.23 8.14
N LEU A 179 -13.21 10.61 6.97
CA LEU A 179 -14.10 9.54 6.48
C LEU A 179 -13.93 8.24 7.26
N GLU A 180 -12.72 7.93 7.74
CA GLU A 180 -12.44 6.71 8.50
C GLU A 180 -13.11 6.76 9.87
N LEU A 181 -13.16 7.95 10.45
CA LEU A 181 -13.78 8.22 11.75
C LEU A 181 -15.26 8.65 11.65
N ASP A 182 -15.81 8.78 10.44
CA ASP A 182 -17.18 9.26 10.16
C ASP A 182 -17.51 10.58 10.89
N ILE A 183 -16.57 11.53 10.88
CA ILE A 183 -16.70 12.80 11.60
C ILE A 183 -16.42 13.99 10.68
N ARG A 184 -17.18 15.06 10.87
CA ARG A 184 -16.97 16.36 10.26
C ARG A 184 -16.98 17.43 11.34
N LEU A 185 -15.91 18.20 11.44
CA LEU A 185 -15.78 19.36 12.31
C LEU A 185 -16.02 20.63 11.50
N ARG A 186 -16.95 21.46 11.96
CA ARG A 186 -17.14 22.83 11.50
C ARG A 186 -16.65 23.80 12.57
N VAL A 187 -15.81 24.74 12.14
CA VAL A 187 -15.25 25.82 12.94
C VAL A 187 -15.92 27.10 12.47
N ILE A 188 -16.73 27.71 13.34
CA ILE A 188 -17.54 28.88 13.01
C ILE A 188 -16.95 30.09 13.75
N PRO A 189 -16.68 31.22 13.08
CA PRO A 189 -16.29 32.46 13.75
C PRO A 189 -17.39 32.94 14.68
N ALA A 190 -17.05 33.14 15.95
CA ALA A 190 -17.95 33.62 16.99
C ALA A 190 -17.23 34.70 17.81
N PRO A 191 -17.10 35.94 17.29
CA PRO A 191 -16.30 36.98 17.92
C PRO A 191 -16.78 37.27 19.35
N GLY A 192 -15.84 37.29 20.30
CA GLY A 192 -16.10 37.46 21.72
C GLY A 192 -16.37 36.17 22.48
N ALA A 193 -16.60 35.04 21.81
CA ALA A 193 -16.81 33.75 22.47
C ALA A 193 -15.48 33.16 22.97
N THR A 194 -15.49 32.57 24.16
CA THR A 194 -14.37 31.79 24.69
C THR A 194 -14.86 30.38 25.04
N LEU A 195 -14.35 29.38 24.32
CA LEU A 195 -14.60 27.96 24.57
C LEU A 195 -13.40 27.36 25.32
N THR A 196 -13.67 26.60 26.38
CA THR A 196 -12.62 26.06 27.23
C THR A 196 -12.74 24.55 27.38
N LEU A 197 -11.94 23.78 26.65
CA LEU A 197 -11.97 22.32 26.66
C LEU A 197 -11.04 21.79 27.76
N ARG A 198 -11.54 20.91 28.64
CA ARG A 198 -10.76 20.35 29.75
C ARG A 198 -10.40 18.89 29.50
N GLU A 199 -9.15 18.55 29.75
CA GLU A 199 -8.60 17.20 29.67
C GLU A 199 -7.82 16.90 30.96
N ALA A 200 -7.56 15.62 31.25
CA ALA A 200 -6.93 15.23 32.52
C ALA A 200 -5.53 15.84 32.74
N GLY A 201 -4.81 16.16 31.67
CA GLY A 201 -3.48 16.77 31.67
C GLY A 201 -3.46 18.27 31.36
N GLY A 202 -4.59 18.91 31.05
CA GLY A 202 -4.58 20.34 30.70
C GLY A 202 -5.92 20.94 30.27
N GLU A 203 -5.87 22.20 29.86
CA GLU A 203 -7.03 22.96 29.37
C GLU A 203 -6.65 23.65 28.05
N LEU A 204 -7.52 23.52 27.05
CA LEU A 204 -7.39 24.18 25.75
C LEU A 204 -8.42 25.30 25.65
N VAL A 205 -7.95 26.52 25.46
CA VAL A 205 -8.80 27.71 25.33
C VAL A 205 -8.83 28.17 23.88
N LEU A 206 -10.03 28.15 23.29
CA LEU A 206 -10.32 28.65 21.95
C LEU A 206 -11.05 30.00 22.09
N ARG A 207 -10.60 31.02 21.36
CA ARG A 207 -11.19 32.36 21.37
C ARG A 207 -11.77 32.68 20.01
N ASP A 208 -12.86 33.43 20.01
CA ASP A 208 -13.55 33.93 18.82
C ASP A 208 -14.07 32.83 17.89
N LEU A 209 -14.24 31.61 18.41
CA LEU A 209 -14.62 30.41 17.65
C LEU A 209 -15.67 29.60 18.40
N SER A 210 -16.62 29.05 17.65
CA SER A 210 -17.52 27.97 18.08
C SER A 210 -17.30 26.73 17.23
N LEU A 211 -17.43 25.57 17.87
CA LEU A 211 -17.20 24.26 17.27
C LEU A 211 -18.50 23.47 17.20
N HIS A 212 -18.69 22.76 16.09
CA HIS A 212 -19.81 21.86 15.88
C HIS A 212 -19.33 20.62 15.11
N ALA A 213 -19.57 19.45 15.67
CA ALA A 213 -19.21 18.17 15.07
C ALA A 213 -20.46 17.42 14.59
N THR A 214 -20.41 16.91 13.37
CA THR A 214 -21.48 16.13 12.75
C THR A 214 -20.92 14.83 12.18
N ARG A 215 -21.81 13.89 11.83
CA ARG A 215 -21.40 12.73 11.02
C ARG A 215 -21.03 13.16 9.62
N TYR A 216 -20.02 12.51 9.05
CA TYR A 216 -19.60 12.81 7.69
C TYR A 216 -20.73 12.56 6.67
N ALA A 217 -21.45 11.46 6.82
CA ALA A 217 -22.53 11.05 5.91
C ALA A 217 -23.89 11.73 6.16
N GLY A 218 -24.06 12.48 7.26
CA GLY A 218 -25.39 12.88 7.76
C GLY A 218 -25.71 14.38 7.77
N GLY A 219 -24.77 15.26 7.42
CA GLY A 219 -24.99 16.70 7.46
C GLY A 219 -25.46 17.26 6.12
N THR A 220 -26.77 17.29 5.88
CA THR A 220 -27.37 18.23 4.93
C THR A 220 -26.88 19.63 5.32
N ASP A 221 -26.27 20.33 4.38
CA ASP A 221 -25.84 21.69 4.62
C ASP A 221 -27.07 22.57 4.89
N PRO A 222 -27.22 23.22 6.07
CA PRO A 222 -28.36 24.10 6.31
C PRO A 222 -28.30 25.42 5.50
N SER A 223 -27.33 25.58 4.58
CA SER A 223 -27.23 26.75 3.69
C SER A 223 -27.94 26.60 2.34
N VAL A 224 -28.64 25.49 2.07
CA VAL A 224 -29.61 25.46 0.97
C VAL A 224 -30.97 25.80 1.56
N GLU A 225 -31.27 27.11 1.64
CA GLU A 225 -32.65 27.57 1.67
C GLU A 225 -33.39 26.84 0.53
N PRO A 226 -34.45 26.06 0.81
CA PRO A 226 -35.35 25.65 -0.25
C PRO A 226 -36.00 26.92 -0.77
N ASP A 227 -35.58 27.31 -1.98
CA ASP A 227 -36.21 28.32 -2.81
C ASP A 227 -37.73 28.11 -2.71
N SER A 228 -38.38 29.00 -1.98
CA SER A 228 -39.81 28.96 -1.77
C SER A 228 -40.45 29.04 -3.15
N PRO A 229 -41.33 28.10 -3.56
CA PRO A 229 -42.08 28.30 -4.78
C PRO A 229 -42.95 29.53 -4.56
N THR A 230 -42.50 30.65 -5.10
CA THR A 230 -43.30 31.86 -5.19
C THR A 230 -44.44 31.53 -6.13
N GLU A 231 -45.58 31.15 -5.54
CA GLU A 231 -46.87 31.33 -6.17
C GLU A 231 -46.98 32.80 -6.59
N SER A 232 -46.68 33.07 -7.85
CA SER A 232 -47.07 34.32 -8.49
C SER A 232 -48.05 33.98 -9.60
N SER A 233 -49.31 33.87 -9.19
CA SER A 233 -50.46 34.25 -10.01
C SER A 233 -50.18 35.58 -10.72
N SER A 234 -50.24 35.56 -12.05
CA SER A 234 -50.73 36.64 -12.92
C SER A 234 -50.83 36.02 -14.32
N GLU A 235 -52.02 35.66 -14.79
CA GLU A 235 -52.99 36.57 -15.42
C GLU A 235 -52.49 37.03 -16.80
N LEU A 236 -53.18 36.61 -17.88
CA LEU A 236 -53.78 37.50 -18.89
C LEU A 236 -54.27 36.72 -20.14
N ALA A 237 -55.59 36.71 -20.27
CA ALA A 237 -56.44 36.91 -21.45
C ALA A 237 -55.87 36.86 -22.90
N HIS A 238 -56.71 36.19 -23.73
CA HIS A 238 -57.16 36.53 -25.11
C HIS A 238 -56.32 36.12 -26.34
N PRO A 239 -56.91 36.06 -27.56
CA PRO A 239 -58.23 35.51 -27.97
C PRO A 239 -58.14 34.66 -29.28
N ALA A 240 -59.20 33.91 -29.61
CA ALA A 240 -59.74 33.73 -30.98
C ALA A 240 -61.08 32.95 -30.91
#